data_AF-A0A520QFW2-F1
#
_entry.id   AF-A0A520QFW2-F1
#
_cell.length_a   1.000
_cell.length_b   1.000
_cell.length_c   1.000
_cell.angle_alpha   90.00
_cell.angle_beta   90.00
_cell.angle_gamma   90.00
#
_symmetry.space_group_name_H-M   'P 1'
#
loop_
_entity.id
_entity.type
_entity.pdbx_description
1 polymer ?
#
loop_
_entity_poly.entity_id
_entity_poly.type
_entity_poly.pdbx_seq_one_letter_code
_entity_poly.pdbx_strand_id
1 'polypeptide(L)'
;MTPERRRPPDAALLAAVLAMLLLPALAALEVTPVGGFRMFTEPVRYRLTLFEERRDGTAYQLPVRALLPHATRDARRVLGGSDAFRLGETQARLVAGRLEALAELACRQDPRRARVHVRIEIQDGAGAPLDDRSLERACE
;
A
#
# COMPACT_ATOMS: atom_id res chain seq x y z
N MET A 1 24.61 43.86 -48.19
CA MET A 1 24.54 43.22 -46.86
C MET A 1 23.73 44.11 -45.94
N THR A 2 22.45 43.84 -45.76
CA THR A 2 21.57 44.58 -44.85
C THR A 2 21.67 43.99 -43.44
N PRO A 3 21.87 44.79 -42.39
CA PRO A 3 21.94 44.29 -41.03
C PRO A 3 20.53 43.84 -40.58
N GLU A 4 20.40 42.57 -40.19
CA GLU A 4 19.21 42.06 -39.53
C GLU A 4 18.99 42.81 -38.21
N ARG A 5 17.94 43.63 -38.15
CA ARG A 5 17.41 44.16 -36.89
C ARG A 5 16.89 42.97 -36.08
N ARG A 6 17.66 42.53 -35.07
CA ARG A 6 17.15 41.64 -34.02
C ARG A 6 16.00 42.36 -33.32
N ARG A 7 14.76 41.93 -33.58
CA ARG A 7 13.60 42.36 -32.80
C ARG A 7 13.83 41.92 -31.34
N PRO A 8 13.55 42.79 -30.34
CA PRO A 8 13.56 42.35 -28.96
C PRO A 8 12.53 41.21 -28.80
N PRO A 9 12.82 40.17 -27.99
CA PRO A 9 11.87 39.08 -27.79
C PRO A 9 10.55 39.66 -27.27
N ASP A 10 9.43 39.26 -27.88
CA ASP A 10 8.10 39.70 -27.48
C ASP A 10 7.94 39.51 -25.97
N ALA A 11 7.59 40.59 -25.25
CA ALA A 11 7.46 40.55 -23.79
C ALA A 11 6.51 39.46 -23.31
N ALA A 12 5.52 39.10 -24.14
CA ALA A 12 4.61 37.97 -23.92
C ALA A 12 5.34 36.61 -23.96
N LEU A 13 6.30 36.43 -24.88
CA LEU A 13 7.13 35.23 -24.94
C LEU A 13 8.05 35.15 -23.71
N LEU A 14 8.64 36.27 -23.30
CA LEU A 14 9.52 36.33 -22.14
C LEU A 14 8.75 36.04 -20.84
N ALA A 15 7.53 36.59 -20.71
CA ALA A 15 6.62 36.30 -19.61
C ALA A 15 6.18 34.82 -19.60
N ALA A 16 5.92 34.22 -20.76
CA ALA A 16 5.57 32.81 -20.85
C ALA A 16 6.74 31.90 -20.44
N VAL A 17 7.98 32.22 -20.82
CA VAL A 17 9.18 31.47 -20.39
C VAL A 17 9.41 31.62 -18.88
N LEU A 18 9.27 32.83 -18.32
CA LEU A 18 9.35 33.05 -16.88
C LEU A 18 8.27 32.29 -16.11
N ALA A 19 7.04 32.30 -16.60
CA ALA A 19 5.94 31.53 -16.01
C ALA A 19 6.25 30.02 -16.04
N MET A 20 6.77 29.49 -17.15
CA MET A 20 7.16 28.08 -17.25
C MET A 20 8.31 27.70 -16.31
N LEU A 21 9.28 28.58 -16.09
CA LEU A 21 10.37 28.36 -15.14
C LEU A 21 9.91 28.41 -13.67
N LEU A 22 8.84 29.16 -13.38
CA LEU A 22 8.27 29.28 -12.03
C LEU A 22 7.32 28.13 -11.65
N LEU A 23 6.78 27.40 -12.63
CA LEU A 23 5.91 26.23 -12.40
C LEU A 23 6.52 25.17 -11.45
N PRO A 24 7.77 24.70 -11.61
CA PRO A 24 8.34 23.70 -10.70
C PRO A 24 8.49 24.20 -9.26
N ALA A 25 8.77 25.49 -9.05
CA ALA A 25 8.86 26.07 -7.71
C ALA A 25 7.47 26.20 -7.06
N LEU A 26 6.44 26.56 -7.83
CA LEU A 26 5.05 26.60 -7.37
C LEU A 26 4.48 25.21 -7.06
N ALA A 27 4.88 24.19 -7.84
CA ALA A 27 4.55 22.80 -7.57
C ALA A 27 5.21 22.29 -6.27
N ALA A 28 6.45 22.70 -5.98
CA ALA A 28 7.14 22.38 -4.72
C ALA A 28 6.49 23.04 -3.49
N LEU A 29 5.73 24.12 -3.67
CA LEU A 29 5.00 24.83 -2.63
C LEU A 29 3.54 24.36 -2.48
N GLU A 30 3.14 23.27 -3.14
CA GLU A 30 1.78 22.69 -3.12
C GLU A 30 0.64 23.65 -3.56
N VAL A 31 0.96 24.77 -4.23
CA VAL A 31 -0.03 25.80 -4.60
C VAL A 31 -0.91 25.37 -5.78
N THR A 32 -0.49 24.37 -6.58
CA THR A 32 -1.23 23.88 -7.75
C THR A 32 -1.27 22.36 -7.84
N PRO A 33 -2.41 21.73 -8.20
CA PRO A 33 -2.51 20.28 -8.36
C PRO A 33 -1.86 19.73 -9.64
N VAL A 34 -1.39 20.61 -10.54
CA VAL A 34 -0.77 20.21 -11.81
C VAL A 34 0.70 19.87 -11.57
N GLY A 35 1.05 18.59 -11.69
CA GLY A 35 2.40 18.07 -11.41
C GLY A 35 2.53 17.26 -10.13
N GLY A 36 1.46 17.17 -9.33
CA GLY A 36 1.35 16.32 -8.15
C GLY A 36 1.19 14.83 -8.47
N PHE A 37 1.89 14.30 -9.46
CA PHE A 37 2.17 12.87 -9.48
C PHE A 37 3.14 12.63 -8.33
N ARG A 38 2.64 12.26 -7.15
CA ARG A 38 3.46 11.66 -6.09
C ARG A 38 4.07 10.38 -6.68
N MET A 39 5.22 10.50 -7.33
CA MET A 39 6.05 9.37 -7.78
C MET A 39 6.62 8.57 -6.61
N PHE A 40 6.40 9.04 -5.38
CA PHE A 40 6.88 8.42 -4.16
C PHE A 40 5.69 7.77 -3.46
N THR A 41 5.62 6.44 -3.55
CA THR A 41 4.83 5.63 -2.61
C THR A 41 5.16 6.09 -1.19
N GLU A 42 4.15 6.39 -0.39
CA GLU A 42 4.38 6.77 1.00
C GLU A 42 5.07 5.60 1.71
N PRO A 43 6.07 5.87 2.58
CA PRO A 43 6.77 4.81 3.29
C PRO A 43 5.82 4.19 4.33
N VAL A 44 4.98 3.26 3.89
CA VAL A 44 3.98 2.58 4.72
C VAL A 44 4.52 1.23 5.15
N ARG A 45 4.32 0.89 6.42
CA ARG A 45 4.63 -0.43 6.99
C ARG A 45 3.34 -1.16 7.29
N TYR A 46 3.31 -2.48 7.08
CA TYR A 46 2.16 -3.30 7.43
C TYR A 46 2.55 -4.61 8.08
N ARG A 47 1.68 -5.13 8.95
CA ARG A 47 1.77 -6.44 9.58
C ARG A 47 0.44 -7.16 9.43
N LEU A 48 0.49 -8.45 9.12
CA LEU A 48 -0.64 -9.36 9.04
C LEU A 48 -0.54 -10.37 10.18
N THR A 49 -1.59 -10.48 10.98
CA THR A 49 -1.70 -11.46 12.06
C THR A 49 -2.91 -12.35 11.83
N LEU A 50 -2.74 -13.66 11.97
CA LEU A 50 -3.84 -14.61 11.94
C LEU A 50 -3.93 -15.40 13.24
N PHE A 51 -5.16 -15.66 13.66
CA PHE A 51 -5.49 -16.56 14.75
C PHE A 51 -6.49 -17.60 14.25
N GLU A 52 -6.32 -18.84 14.69
CA GLU A 52 -7.31 -19.91 14.50
C GLU A 52 -7.93 -20.27 15.85
N GLU A 53 -9.23 -20.51 15.85
CA GLU A 53 -9.93 -21.21 16.93
C GLU A 53 -10.37 -22.57 16.38
N ARG A 54 -10.05 -23.64 17.09
CA ARG A 54 -10.43 -25.00 16.72
C ARG A 54 -11.77 -25.38 17.32
N ARG A 55 -12.37 -26.45 16.79
CA ARG A 55 -13.67 -26.97 17.23
C ARG A 55 -13.71 -27.42 18.71
N ASP A 56 -12.55 -27.66 19.31
CA ASP A 56 -12.39 -27.96 20.74
C ASP A 56 -12.31 -26.70 21.63
N GLY A 57 -12.44 -25.50 21.04
CA GLY A 57 -12.38 -24.22 21.73
C GLY A 57 -10.95 -23.71 21.97
N THR A 58 -9.93 -24.41 21.49
CA THR A 58 -8.54 -23.95 21.62
C THR A 58 -8.20 -22.89 20.58
N ALA A 59 -7.54 -21.81 21.01
CA ALA A 59 -7.10 -20.72 20.14
C ALA A 59 -5.58 -20.72 19.98
N TYR A 60 -5.11 -20.57 18.74
CA TYR A 60 -3.70 -20.53 18.39
C TYR A 60 -3.41 -19.38 17.44
N GLN A 61 -2.19 -18.84 17.53
CA GLN A 61 -1.68 -17.98 16.47
C GLN A 61 -1.35 -18.85 15.24
N LEU A 62 -1.91 -18.48 14.09
CA LEU A 62 -1.64 -19.12 12.82
C LEU A 62 -0.55 -18.31 12.10
N PRO A 63 0.69 -18.81 11.97
CA PRO A 63 1.73 -18.04 11.31
C PRO A 63 1.43 -17.94 9.80
N VAL A 64 1.58 -16.74 9.21
CA VAL A 64 1.27 -16.48 7.79
C VAL A 64 2.00 -17.44 6.87
N ARG A 65 3.22 -17.86 7.25
CA ARG A 65 4.01 -18.86 6.51
C ARG A 65 3.27 -20.18 6.26
N ALA A 66 2.32 -20.56 7.12
CA ALA A 66 1.50 -21.76 6.93
C ALA A 66 0.55 -21.63 5.73
N LEU A 67 0.16 -20.41 5.34
CA LEU A 67 -0.69 -20.17 4.18
C LEU A 67 0.07 -20.22 2.85
N LEU A 68 1.38 -19.94 2.88
CA LEU A 68 2.19 -19.73 1.67
C LEU A 68 2.19 -20.93 0.70
N PRO A 69 2.25 -22.20 1.14
CA PRO A 69 2.20 -23.35 0.23
C PRO A 69 0.93 -23.38 -0.63
N HIS A 70 -0.17 -22.84 -0.11
CA HIS A 70 -1.48 -22.83 -0.75
C HIS A 70 -1.78 -21.51 -1.48
N ALA A 71 -0.91 -20.52 -1.33
CA ALA A 71 -1.02 -19.23 -1.99
C ALA A 71 -0.45 -19.29 -3.43
N THR A 72 -0.97 -18.44 -4.32
CA THR A 72 -0.40 -18.23 -5.66
C THR A 72 0.99 -17.62 -5.57
N ARG A 73 1.78 -17.69 -6.66
CA ARG A 73 3.15 -17.16 -6.68
C ARG A 73 3.24 -15.70 -6.25
N ASP A 74 2.32 -14.86 -6.72
CA ASP A 74 2.32 -13.43 -6.38
C ASP A 74 1.83 -13.19 -4.95
N ALA A 75 0.81 -13.93 -4.51
CA ALA A 75 0.36 -13.86 -3.12
C ALA A 75 1.49 -14.26 -2.15
N ARG A 76 2.31 -15.26 -2.47
CA ARG A 76 3.49 -15.62 -1.65
C ARG A 76 4.48 -14.47 -1.49
N ARG A 77 4.70 -13.66 -2.53
CA ARG A 77 5.61 -12.50 -2.47
C ARG A 77 5.07 -11.40 -1.55
N VAL A 78 3.75 -11.21 -1.56
CA VAL A 78 3.06 -10.20 -0.74
C VAL A 78 2.94 -10.65 0.73
N LEU A 79 2.59 -11.92 0.96
CA LEU A 79 2.34 -12.48 2.30
C LEU A 79 3.62 -12.95 3.01
N GLY A 80 4.68 -13.29 2.28
CA GLY A 80 5.90 -13.81 2.88
C GLY A 80 6.47 -12.84 3.93
N GLY A 81 6.66 -13.29 5.17
CA GLY A 81 7.25 -12.47 6.24
C GLY A 81 6.37 -11.31 6.75
N SER A 82 5.09 -11.22 6.35
CA SER A 82 4.18 -10.19 6.86
C SER A 82 3.74 -10.41 8.32
N ASP A 83 4.18 -11.49 8.97
CA ASP A 83 4.06 -11.70 10.42
C ASP A 83 4.75 -10.57 11.23
N ALA A 84 5.69 -9.85 10.60
CA ALA A 84 6.33 -8.65 11.14
C ALA A 84 6.06 -7.43 10.24
N PHE A 85 6.29 -6.22 10.76
CA PHE A 85 6.10 -4.99 9.97
C PHE A 85 7.04 -4.92 8.77
N ARG A 86 6.46 -4.94 7.56
CA ARG A 86 7.17 -4.82 6.27
C ARG A 86 6.77 -3.55 5.54
N LEU A 87 7.70 -2.98 4.78
CA LEU A 87 7.44 -1.81 3.92
C LEU A 87 6.66 -2.22 2.67
N GLY A 88 5.66 -1.42 2.30
CA GLY A 88 4.93 -1.57 1.03
C GLY A 88 3.49 -1.06 1.07
N GLU A 89 3.25 0.15 0.55
CA GLU A 89 1.91 0.75 0.44
C GLU A 89 0.95 -0.09 -0.41
N THR A 90 1.39 -0.48 -1.60
CA THR A 90 0.58 -1.30 -2.53
C THR A 90 0.25 -2.66 -1.91
N GLN A 91 1.23 -3.30 -1.25
CA GLN A 91 1.05 -4.57 -0.58
C GLN A 91 0.06 -4.45 0.58
N ALA A 92 0.19 -3.40 1.40
CA ALA A 92 -0.73 -3.12 2.50
C ALA A 92 -2.18 -2.98 1.99
N ARG A 93 -2.40 -2.19 0.92
CA ARG A 93 -3.73 -2.02 0.30
C ARG A 93 -4.27 -3.34 -0.27
N LEU A 94 -3.43 -4.13 -0.95
CA LEU A 94 -3.82 -5.43 -1.50
C LEU A 94 -4.26 -6.41 -0.41
N VAL A 95 -3.50 -6.50 0.69
CA VAL A 95 -3.83 -7.39 1.81
C VAL A 95 -5.09 -6.91 2.52
N ALA A 96 -5.19 -5.61 2.82
CA ALA A 96 -6.37 -5.02 3.44
C ALA A 96 -7.66 -5.24 2.63
N GLY A 97 -7.57 -5.19 1.30
CA GLY A 97 -8.70 -5.46 0.40
C GLY A 97 -9.06 -6.93 0.24
N ARG A 98 -8.30 -7.87 0.84
CA ARG A 98 -8.44 -9.32 0.63
C ARG A 98 -8.48 -10.12 1.93
N LEU A 99 -8.76 -9.49 3.07
CA LEU A 99 -8.85 -10.18 4.38
C LEU A 99 -9.83 -11.37 4.36
N GLU A 100 -10.96 -11.21 3.67
CA GLU A 100 -11.95 -12.28 3.54
C GLU A 100 -11.43 -13.49 2.77
N ALA A 101 -10.77 -13.27 1.64
CA ALA A 101 -10.16 -14.34 0.87
C ALA A 101 -9.03 -15.04 1.65
N LEU A 102 -8.30 -14.31 2.51
CA LEU A 102 -7.28 -14.89 3.39
C LEU A 102 -7.90 -15.75 4.48
N ALA A 103 -8.99 -15.28 5.11
CA ALA A 103 -9.73 -16.06 6.10
C ALA A 103 -10.32 -17.34 5.48
N GLU A 104 -10.88 -17.24 4.28
CA GLU A 104 -11.43 -18.38 3.55
C GLU A 104 -10.35 -19.38 3.15
N LEU A 105 -9.20 -18.91 2.66
CA LEU A 105 -8.05 -19.75 2.36
C LEU A 105 -7.56 -20.48 3.61
N ALA A 106 -7.51 -19.80 4.77
CA ALA A 106 -7.16 -20.42 6.03
C ALA A 106 -8.18 -21.48 6.47
N CYS A 107 -9.49 -21.21 6.39
CA CYS A 107 -10.51 -22.20 6.70
C CYS A 107 -10.38 -23.47 5.82
N ARG A 108 -10.13 -23.30 4.53
CA ARG A 108 -10.00 -24.43 3.58
C ARG A 108 -8.78 -25.33 3.80
N GLN A 109 -7.79 -24.90 4.58
CA GLN A 109 -6.54 -25.64 4.78
C GLN A 109 -6.58 -26.70 5.88
N ASP A 110 -7.37 -26.49 6.94
CA ASP A 110 -7.50 -27.46 8.04
C ASP A 110 -8.97 -27.55 8.48
N PRO A 111 -9.64 -28.69 8.26
CA PRO A 111 -11.05 -28.87 8.60
C PRO A 111 -11.33 -28.87 10.11
N ARG A 112 -10.30 -28.87 10.97
CA ARG A 112 -10.46 -28.77 12.43
C ARG A 112 -10.66 -27.32 12.90
N ARG A 113 -10.41 -26.34 12.03
CA ARG A 113 -10.66 -24.92 12.32
C ARG A 113 -12.16 -24.69 12.42
N ALA A 114 -12.57 -24.00 13.46
CA ALA A 114 -13.94 -23.53 13.65
C ALA A 114 -14.07 -22.05 13.27
N ARG A 115 -13.05 -21.25 13.62
CA ARG A 115 -12.99 -19.82 13.27
C ARG A 115 -11.57 -19.41 12.92
N VAL A 116 -11.48 -18.38 12.08
CA VAL A 116 -10.22 -17.70 11.75
C VAL A 116 -10.42 -16.20 11.91
N HIS A 117 -9.51 -15.56 12.63
CA HIS A 117 -9.43 -14.11 12.75
C HIS A 117 -8.21 -13.62 11.99
N VAL A 118 -8.40 -12.67 11.10
CA VAL A 118 -7.34 -12.06 10.28
C VAL A 118 -7.30 -10.57 10.61
N ARG A 119 -6.14 -10.05 10.97
CA ARG A 119 -5.93 -8.64 11.27
C ARG A 119 -4.76 -8.10 10.47
N ILE A 120 -4.95 -6.92 9.88
CA ILE A 120 -3.87 -6.15 9.27
C ILE A 120 -3.71 -4.83 10.03
N GLU A 121 -2.47 -4.52 10.39
CA GLU A 121 -2.07 -3.24 10.96
C GLU A 121 -1.23 -2.50 9.94
N ILE A 122 -1.51 -1.22 9.75
CA ILE A 122 -0.81 -0.34 8.81
C ILE A 122 -0.29 0.88 9.57
N GLN A 123 0.98 1.20 9.37
CA GLN A 123 1.69 2.32 9.99
C GLN A 123 2.36 3.18 8.92
N ASP A 124 2.59 4.45 9.23
CA ASP A 124 3.43 5.32 8.41
C ASP A 124 4.93 5.00 8.59
N GLY A 125 5.78 5.83 7.97
CA GLY A 125 7.23 5.65 8.01
C GLY A 125 7.84 5.94 9.38
N ALA A 126 7.14 6.71 10.22
CA ALA A 126 7.52 7.02 11.60
C ALA A 126 7.00 5.98 12.60
N GLY A 127 6.15 5.04 12.16
CA GLY A 127 5.53 4.02 13.00
C GLY A 127 4.21 4.46 13.62
N ALA A 128 3.65 5.61 13.24
CA ALA A 128 2.33 6.03 13.69
C ALA A 128 1.25 5.16 13.02
N PRO A 129 0.19 4.77 13.75
CA PRO A 129 -0.89 3.96 13.19
C PRO A 129 -1.67 4.76 12.13
N LEU A 130 -1.83 4.16 10.95
CA LEU A 130 -2.64 4.71 9.85
C LEU A 130 -3.98 4.00 9.71
N ASP A 131 -3.98 2.67 9.85
CA ASP A 131 -5.17 1.85 9.70
C ASP A 131 -4.99 0.53 10.46
N ASP A 132 -6.10 -0.03 10.92
CA ASP A 132 -6.15 -1.30 11.65
C ASP A 132 -7.49 -1.96 11.37
N ARG A 133 -7.44 -3.08 10.63
CA ARG A 133 -8.63 -3.79 10.20
C ARG A 133 -8.55 -5.23 10.62
N SER A 134 -9.67 -5.74 11.10
CA SER A 134 -9.81 -7.15 11.42
C SER A 134 -11.06 -7.73 10.78
N LEU A 135 -11.00 -9.02 10.51
CA LEU A 135 -12.12 -9.80 10.02
C LEU A 135 -12.10 -11.14 10.74
N GLU A 136 -13.26 -11.55 11.22
CA GLU A 136 -13.50 -12.90 11.74
C GLU A 136 -14.36 -13.69 10.74
N ARG A 137 -14.04 -14.96 10.56
CA ARG A 137 -14.80 -15.88 9.72
C ARG A 137 -14.98 -17.23 10.42
N ALA A 138 -16.21 -17.72 10.47
CA ALA A 138 -16.49 -19.11 10.82
C ALA A 138 -16.14 -20.04 9.65
N CYS A 139 -15.51 -21.16 9.96
CA CYS A 139 -15.15 -22.20 9.01
C CYS A 139 -16.26 -23.27 9.02
N GLU A 140 -16.95 -23.40 7.89
CA GLU A 140 -17.99 -24.41 7.65
C GLU A 140 -17.38 -25.77 7.25
#